data_AF-A0AAE3W038-F1
#
_entry.id   AF-A0AAE3W038-F1
#
_cell.length_a   1.000
_cell.length_b   1.000
_cell.length_c   1.000
_cell.angle_alpha   90.00
_cell.angle_beta   90.00
_cell.angle_gamma   90.00
#
_symmetry.space_group_name_H-M   'P 1'
#
loop_
_entity.id
_entity.type
_entity.pdbx_description
1 polymer ?
#
loop_
_entity_poly.entity_id
_entity_poly.type
_entity_poly.pdbx_seq_one_letter_code
_entity_poly.pdbx_strand_id
1 'polypeptide(L)'
;MAGGHARPSPGRGRRGDLPQVLAGTARRGPLTRGESPAQLLAWRIDDHIEGRTPTPALAAPTEADTARYAALIGLHTQRAGNLDPVEGARTPSALLTDPAIGRTDHQQLLGLVLDEPTVARTLAEPSWPALRTALTRAEYAGYQPADVLAAAVLARPLDTARSVSDVLAWRVARHLHDNAAPATPGGEDGWRQLAWTLKAAEQDGKTAAQLLAGTRPDSGLDDVRRLVHQRTQPAPAHGPLPWMAPIPHQVADDWKPYLDASHRLVSDRAQVLAAAAIADRPAWLAGLGEQPIDPQAARQWQRHVEMVAAFRDEFQVRTDDPLQPLGAYPAADSAAHRAFLHAADAVLATRHPHASTPDVIDVRVTADTYLALPDLEREDVTHAVAGRLGPDWLGPRNGTADTLITTPTYAAHLRVELTHRGHLDPAAAHEPASAEAITTSQPPAHTHVGRGRNGPALPMDQTAAQPGIQVTW
;
A
#
# COMPACT_ATOMS: atom_id res chain seq x y z
N MET A 1 -11.47 -61.24 22.65
CA MET A 1 -12.25 -60.02 22.36
C MET A 1 -11.51 -58.85 22.97
N ALA A 2 -10.73 -58.13 22.16
CA ALA A 2 -9.96 -56.96 22.57
C ALA A 2 -10.53 -55.76 21.80
N GLY A 3 -11.20 -54.85 22.51
CA GLY A 3 -11.74 -53.61 21.96
C GLY A 3 -10.78 -52.46 22.24
N GLY A 4 -9.96 -52.09 21.25
CA GLY A 4 -9.09 -50.92 21.30
C GLY A 4 -9.87 -49.66 20.94
N HIS A 5 -10.16 -48.81 21.92
CA HIS A 5 -10.66 -47.46 21.69
C HIS A 5 -9.51 -46.57 21.21
N ALA A 6 -9.53 -46.23 19.92
CA ALA A 6 -8.68 -45.19 19.34
C ALA A 6 -9.11 -43.82 19.89
N ARG A 7 -8.18 -43.14 20.59
CA ARG A 7 -8.34 -41.73 20.94
C ARG A 7 -8.21 -40.87 19.68
N PRO A 8 -9.08 -39.86 19.47
CA PRO A 8 -8.87 -38.88 18.41
C PRO A 8 -7.63 -38.04 18.73
N SER A 9 -6.68 -38.01 17.79
CA SER A 9 -5.54 -37.10 17.82
C SER A 9 -6.04 -35.64 17.89
N PRO A 10 -5.46 -34.78 18.75
CA PRO A 10 -5.76 -33.37 18.73
C PRO A 10 -5.31 -32.81 17.38
N GLY A 11 -6.27 -32.28 16.62
CA GLY A 11 -6.00 -31.60 15.37
C GLY A 11 -4.98 -30.49 15.59
N ARG A 12 -3.84 -30.60 14.92
CA ARG A 12 -2.90 -29.48 14.78
C ARG A 12 -3.63 -28.38 14.01
N GLY A 13 -4.19 -27.42 14.75
CA GLY A 13 -4.72 -26.19 14.20
C GLY A 13 -3.62 -25.49 13.41
N ARG A 14 -3.84 -25.36 12.10
CA ARG A 14 -2.98 -24.60 11.19
C ARG A 14 -2.93 -23.16 11.68
N ARG A 15 -1.81 -22.77 12.29
CA ARG A 15 -1.50 -21.37 12.59
C ARG A 15 -1.17 -20.68 11.27
N GLY A 16 -2.07 -19.82 10.83
CA GLY A 16 -1.84 -18.89 9.74
C GLY A 16 -0.90 -17.74 10.13
N ASP A 17 -0.71 -16.86 9.16
CA ASP A 17 0.33 -15.85 8.97
C ASP A 17 0.36 -14.66 9.97
N LEU A 18 -0.11 -14.90 11.19
CA LEU A 18 0.00 -13.97 12.31
C LEU A 18 1.46 -13.52 12.56
N PRO A 19 2.50 -14.39 12.44
CA PRO A 19 3.88 -13.96 12.66
C PRO A 19 4.36 -12.87 11.69
N GLN A 20 3.95 -12.88 10.41
CA GLN A 20 4.41 -11.92 9.41
C GLN A 20 3.77 -10.54 9.60
N VAL A 21 2.46 -10.52 9.88
CA VAL A 21 1.72 -9.30 10.23
C VAL A 21 2.20 -8.71 11.55
N LEU A 22 2.43 -9.54 12.59
CA LEU A 22 2.98 -9.09 13.87
C LEU A 22 4.43 -8.59 13.73
N ALA A 23 5.27 -9.25 12.91
CA ALA A 23 6.64 -8.84 12.68
C ALA A 23 6.74 -7.50 11.92
N GLY A 24 5.88 -7.29 10.92
CA GLY A 24 5.81 -6.01 10.18
C GLY A 24 5.36 -4.84 11.06
N THR A 25 4.38 -5.07 11.93
CA THR A 25 3.78 -4.02 12.77
C THR A 25 4.60 -3.71 14.03
N ALA A 26 5.25 -4.71 14.62
CA ALA A 26 6.19 -4.50 15.73
C ALA A 26 7.43 -3.67 15.32
N ARG A 27 7.80 -3.65 14.02
CA ARG A 27 8.98 -2.95 13.49
C ARG A 27 8.77 -1.44 13.26
N ARG A 28 7.54 -0.92 13.29
CA ARG A 28 7.22 0.52 13.11
C ARG A 28 7.53 1.40 14.35
N GLY A 29 8.50 1.01 15.16
CA GLY A 29 8.96 1.75 16.35
C GLY A 29 8.70 1.02 17.68
N PRO A 30 9.25 1.52 18.80
CA PRO A 30 9.18 0.84 20.09
C PRO A 30 7.73 0.60 20.51
N LEU A 31 7.40 -0.63 20.95
CA LEU A 31 6.08 -0.95 21.50
C LEU A 31 5.86 -0.38 22.91
N THR A 32 6.90 0.23 23.49
CA THR A 32 6.92 0.78 24.85
C THR A 32 6.33 2.18 24.98
N ARG A 33 5.87 2.80 23.87
CA ARG A 33 5.35 4.19 23.87
C ARG A 33 3.84 4.31 24.09
N GLY A 34 3.07 3.22 24.07
CA GLY A 34 1.62 3.25 24.32
C GLY A 34 1.25 2.76 25.72
N GLU A 35 0.05 3.10 26.19
CA GLU A 35 -0.48 2.60 27.48
C GLU A 35 -0.56 1.07 27.53
N SER A 36 -0.65 0.43 26.36
CA SER A 36 -0.53 -1.02 26.19
C SER A 36 0.17 -1.38 24.87
N PRO A 37 1.27 -2.17 24.92
CA PRO A 37 1.91 -2.73 23.74
C PRO A 37 0.95 -3.51 22.82
N ALA A 38 -0.07 -4.15 23.39
CA ALA A 38 -1.06 -4.92 22.63
C ALA A 38 -2.04 -4.02 21.87
N GLN A 39 -2.46 -2.89 22.46
CA GLN A 39 -3.32 -1.90 21.77
C GLN A 39 -2.56 -1.21 20.65
N LEU A 40 -1.31 -0.83 20.89
CA LEU A 40 -0.46 -0.23 19.86
C LEU A 40 -0.20 -1.20 18.70
N LEU A 41 0.01 -2.49 19.00
CA LEU A 41 0.19 -3.51 17.96
C LEU A 41 -1.11 -3.73 17.17
N ALA A 42 -2.27 -3.83 17.84
CA ALA A 42 -3.57 -3.93 17.18
C ALA A 42 -3.85 -2.71 16.28
N TRP A 43 -3.59 -1.51 16.77
CA TRP A 43 -3.70 -0.28 15.99
C TRP A 43 -2.78 -0.29 14.77
N ARG A 44 -1.51 -0.70 14.92
CA ARG A 44 -0.58 -0.78 13.78
C ARG A 44 -0.97 -1.85 12.77
N ILE A 45 -1.57 -2.94 13.22
CA ILE A 45 -2.14 -3.98 12.35
C ILE A 45 -3.30 -3.38 11.57
N ASP A 46 -4.23 -2.71 12.24
CA ASP A 46 -5.39 -2.08 11.61
C ASP A 46 -5.01 -0.92 10.67
N ASP A 47 -3.99 -0.13 10.99
CA ASP A 47 -3.40 0.92 10.14
C ASP A 47 -2.68 0.33 8.92
N HIS A 48 -1.91 -0.75 9.12
CA HIS A 48 -1.28 -1.46 8.00
C HIS A 48 -2.31 -2.11 7.06
N ILE A 49 -3.43 -2.52 7.63
CA ILE A 49 -4.55 -3.18 6.96
C ILE A 49 -5.61 -2.16 6.54
N GLU A 50 -5.42 -0.84 6.72
CA GLU A 50 -6.50 0.14 6.61
C GLU A 50 -7.29 0.04 5.28
N GLY A 51 -8.61 -0.15 5.41
CA GLY A 51 -9.56 -0.41 4.32
C GLY A 51 -9.53 -1.84 3.75
N ARG A 52 -8.51 -2.62 4.03
CA ARG A 52 -8.38 -3.99 3.54
C ARG A 52 -9.08 -4.91 4.55
N THR A 53 -10.05 -5.70 4.10
CA THR A 53 -10.42 -6.87 4.89
C THR A 53 -9.15 -7.72 5.07
N PRO A 54 -8.85 -8.19 6.30
CA PRO A 54 -7.72 -9.10 6.49
C PRO A 54 -7.91 -10.24 5.50
N THR A 55 -6.88 -10.50 4.69
CA THR A 55 -6.93 -11.54 3.66
C THR A 55 -7.43 -12.81 4.36
N PRO A 56 -8.46 -13.49 3.83
CA PRO A 56 -8.92 -14.75 4.39
C PRO A 56 -7.72 -15.67 4.61
N ALA A 57 -7.82 -16.56 5.60
CA ALA A 57 -6.81 -17.59 5.77
C ALA A 57 -6.56 -18.25 4.40
N LEU A 58 -5.38 -17.99 3.82
CA LEU A 58 -5.02 -18.44 2.49
C LEU A 58 -5.12 -19.97 2.48
N ALA A 59 -6.22 -20.51 1.97
CA ALA A 59 -6.26 -21.94 1.76
C ALA A 59 -5.39 -22.23 0.55
N ALA A 60 -4.41 -23.10 0.73
CA ALA A 60 -3.67 -23.64 -0.40
C ALA A 60 -4.68 -24.24 -1.42
N PRO A 61 -4.61 -23.85 -2.70
CA PRO A 61 -5.41 -24.49 -3.73
C PRO A 61 -5.07 -25.98 -3.81
N THR A 62 -6.08 -26.81 -4.02
CA THR A 62 -5.89 -28.23 -4.32
C THR A 62 -5.46 -28.40 -5.78
N GLU A 63 -4.86 -29.55 -6.14
CA GLU A 63 -4.53 -29.85 -7.55
C GLU A 63 -5.78 -29.82 -8.46
N ALA A 64 -6.95 -30.18 -7.93
CA ALA A 64 -8.21 -30.07 -8.65
C ALA A 64 -8.62 -28.59 -8.88
N ASP A 65 -8.37 -27.71 -7.91
CA ASP A 65 -8.60 -26.26 -8.07
C ASP A 65 -7.69 -25.71 -9.17
N THR A 66 -6.40 -26.03 -9.13
CA THR A 66 -5.41 -25.52 -10.09
C THR A 66 -5.62 -26.06 -11.49
N ALA A 67 -6.02 -27.32 -11.66
CA ALA A 67 -6.41 -27.88 -12.95
C ALA A 67 -7.60 -27.12 -13.55
N ARG A 68 -8.60 -26.79 -12.73
CA ARG A 68 -9.75 -25.99 -13.15
C ARG A 68 -9.34 -24.56 -13.53
N TYR A 69 -8.49 -23.92 -12.75
CA TYR A 69 -7.96 -22.58 -13.07
C TYR A 69 -7.15 -22.58 -14.37
N ALA A 70 -6.29 -23.59 -14.57
CA ALA A 70 -5.49 -23.73 -15.79
C ALA A 70 -6.37 -23.87 -17.03
N ALA A 71 -7.44 -24.67 -16.95
CA ALA A 71 -8.42 -24.81 -18.02
C ALA A 71 -9.11 -23.47 -18.33
N LEU A 72 -9.54 -22.71 -17.32
CA LEU A 72 -10.16 -21.39 -17.50
C LEU A 72 -9.21 -20.38 -18.15
N ILE A 73 -7.95 -20.35 -17.72
CA ILE A 73 -6.92 -19.47 -18.29
C ILE A 73 -6.59 -19.86 -19.72
N GLY A 74 -6.55 -21.16 -20.03
CA GLY A 74 -6.33 -21.68 -21.38
C GLY A 74 -7.41 -21.25 -22.39
N LEU A 75 -8.63 -20.95 -21.93
CA LEU A 75 -9.68 -20.38 -22.79
C LEU A 75 -9.40 -18.94 -23.21
N HIS A 76 -8.58 -18.22 -22.44
CA HIS A 76 -8.32 -16.79 -22.64
C HIS A 76 -6.88 -16.48 -23.09
N THR A 77 -5.96 -17.43 -23.00
CA THR A 77 -4.53 -17.18 -23.24
C THR A 77 -3.92 -18.29 -24.08
N GLN A 78 -3.63 -18.02 -25.35
CA GLN A 78 -2.91 -18.98 -26.20
C GLN A 78 -1.40 -19.06 -25.86
N ARG A 79 -0.88 -18.07 -25.12
CA ARG A 79 0.55 -17.93 -24.78
C ARG A 79 0.95 -18.41 -23.38
N ALA A 80 0.02 -18.82 -22.53
CA ALA A 80 0.34 -19.14 -21.13
C ALA A 80 1.19 -20.41 -20.93
N GLY A 81 1.51 -21.15 -22.00
CA GLY A 81 2.21 -22.44 -21.88
C GLY A 81 1.35 -23.49 -21.18
N ASN A 82 1.89 -24.70 -21.01
CA ASN A 82 1.21 -25.73 -20.24
C ASN A 82 1.32 -25.42 -18.74
N LEU A 83 0.24 -24.92 -18.14
CA LEU A 83 0.17 -24.62 -16.71
C LEU A 83 -0.01 -25.92 -15.92
N ASP A 84 1.06 -26.44 -15.31
CA ASP A 84 1.03 -27.68 -14.52
C ASP A 84 0.18 -27.51 -13.24
N PRO A 85 -0.93 -28.25 -13.06
CA PRO A 85 -1.76 -28.18 -11.86
C PRO A 85 -0.98 -28.46 -10.56
N VAL A 86 -0.02 -29.39 -10.59
CA VAL A 86 0.78 -29.75 -9.41
C VAL A 86 1.61 -28.56 -8.96
N GLU A 87 2.20 -27.83 -9.91
CA GLU A 87 2.99 -26.65 -9.61
C GLU A 87 2.14 -25.54 -9.00
N GLY A 88 0.95 -25.27 -9.55
CA GLY A 88 0.05 -24.23 -9.03
C GLY A 88 -0.38 -24.45 -7.57
N ALA A 89 -0.38 -25.70 -7.12
CA ALA A 89 -0.79 -26.07 -5.76
C ALA A 89 0.33 -25.86 -4.72
N ARG A 90 1.58 -25.68 -5.18
CA ARG A 90 2.71 -25.41 -4.29
C ARG A 90 2.67 -24.00 -3.75
N THR A 91 3.26 -23.81 -2.57
CA THR A 91 3.39 -22.49 -1.94
C THR A 91 4.24 -21.56 -2.82
N PRO A 92 3.76 -20.34 -3.13
CA PRO A 92 4.56 -19.32 -3.81
C PRO A 92 5.81 -18.96 -3.03
N SER A 93 6.91 -18.69 -3.72
CA SER A 93 8.20 -18.32 -3.11
C SER A 93 8.09 -17.04 -2.28
N ALA A 94 7.21 -16.11 -2.68
CA ALA A 94 6.89 -14.90 -1.92
C ALA A 94 6.38 -15.19 -0.49
N LEU A 95 5.70 -16.33 -0.27
CA LEU A 95 5.23 -16.75 1.06
C LEU A 95 6.27 -17.58 1.84
N LEU A 96 7.37 -17.97 1.20
CA LEU A 96 8.47 -18.74 1.81
C LEU A 96 9.63 -17.84 2.24
N THR A 97 9.66 -16.59 1.78
CA THR A 97 10.76 -15.67 2.06
C THR A 97 10.59 -15.12 3.47
N ASP A 98 11.49 -15.46 4.39
CA ASP A 98 11.51 -14.84 5.71
C ASP A 98 12.02 -13.39 5.56
N PRO A 99 11.18 -12.36 5.79
CA PRO A 99 11.58 -10.95 5.72
C PRO A 99 12.59 -10.55 6.82
N ALA A 100 13.06 -11.47 7.65
CA ALA A 100 14.06 -11.25 8.68
C ALA A 100 15.49 -11.66 8.30
N ILE A 101 15.71 -12.54 7.30
CA ILE A 101 17.02 -13.20 7.14
C ILE A 101 17.97 -12.44 6.20
N GLY A 102 17.47 -11.56 5.32
CA GLY A 102 18.32 -10.71 4.47
C GLY A 102 17.92 -9.26 4.61
N ARG A 103 18.64 -8.46 5.40
CA ARG A 103 18.56 -7.00 5.25
C ARG A 103 19.20 -6.65 3.93
N THR A 104 18.39 -6.40 2.91
CA THR A 104 18.87 -5.84 1.65
C THR A 104 19.61 -4.53 1.96
N ASP A 105 20.91 -4.49 1.66
CA ASP A 105 21.68 -3.27 1.73
C ASP A 105 21.26 -2.37 0.56
N HIS A 106 20.29 -1.50 0.83
CA HIS A 106 19.70 -0.63 -0.17
C HIS A 106 20.73 0.32 -0.80
N GLN A 107 21.84 0.62 -0.10
CA GLN A 107 22.92 1.42 -0.67
C GLN A 107 23.71 0.61 -1.71
N GLN A 108 24.07 -0.64 -1.40
CA GLN A 108 24.71 -1.52 -2.39
C GLN A 108 23.80 -1.74 -3.60
N LEU A 109 22.49 -1.86 -3.36
CA LEU A 109 21.50 -2.04 -4.41
C LEU A 109 21.43 -0.84 -5.36
N LEU A 110 21.56 0.40 -4.87
CA LEU A 110 21.68 1.57 -5.75
C LEU A 110 22.87 1.43 -6.70
N GLY A 111 24.03 0.98 -6.21
CA GLY A 111 25.25 0.80 -7.01
C GLY A 111 25.15 -0.30 -8.08
N LEU A 112 24.14 -1.17 -8.02
CA LEU A 112 23.87 -2.15 -9.08
C LEU A 112 23.11 -1.55 -10.26
N VAL A 113 22.37 -0.45 -10.05
CA VAL A 113 21.41 0.10 -11.02
C VAL A 113 21.82 1.49 -11.50
N LEU A 114 22.43 2.30 -10.63
CA LEU A 114 22.83 3.68 -10.88
C LEU A 114 24.35 3.79 -11.03
N ASP A 115 24.80 4.81 -11.74
CA ASP A 115 26.22 5.17 -11.79
C ASP A 115 26.68 5.83 -10.49
N GLU A 116 27.98 5.70 -10.18
CA GLU A 116 28.56 6.11 -8.90
C GLU A 116 28.27 7.58 -8.50
N PRO A 117 28.36 8.59 -9.41
CA PRO A 117 27.98 9.96 -9.08
C PRO A 117 26.52 10.10 -8.66
N THR A 118 25.60 9.37 -9.31
CA THR A 118 24.17 9.40 -9.00
C THR A 118 23.89 8.70 -7.68
N VAL A 119 24.59 7.60 -7.36
CA VAL A 119 24.51 6.94 -6.05
C VAL A 119 24.93 7.90 -4.93
N ALA A 120 26.11 8.52 -5.05
CA ALA A 120 26.62 9.47 -4.07
C ALA A 120 25.66 10.65 -3.85
N ARG A 121 25.08 11.18 -4.93
CA ARG A 121 24.04 12.22 -4.85
C ARG A 121 22.79 11.71 -4.14
N THR A 122 22.25 10.57 -4.54
CA THR A 122 21.01 9.98 -3.99
C THR A 122 21.12 9.77 -2.47
N LEU A 123 22.25 9.25 -1.99
CA LEU A 123 22.49 9.00 -0.56
C LEU A 123 22.65 10.28 0.27
N ALA A 124 23.07 11.38 -0.35
CA ALA A 124 23.21 12.68 0.31
C ALA A 124 21.90 13.49 0.34
N GLU A 125 20.86 13.05 -0.38
CA GLU A 125 19.59 13.78 -0.45
C GLU A 125 18.72 13.56 0.80
N PRO A 126 18.02 14.60 1.30
CA PRO A 126 17.11 14.49 2.45
C PRO A 126 15.97 13.46 2.27
N SER A 127 15.58 13.18 1.03
CA SER A 127 14.51 12.25 0.67
C SER A 127 14.97 10.79 0.56
N TRP A 128 16.26 10.49 0.73
CA TRP A 128 16.78 9.11 0.72
C TRP A 128 16.00 8.13 1.61
N PRO A 129 15.62 8.48 2.85
CA PRO A 129 14.84 7.58 3.69
C PRO A 129 13.46 7.20 3.10
N ALA A 130 12.83 8.07 2.31
CA ALA A 130 11.57 7.78 1.64
C ALA A 130 11.77 6.72 0.55
N LEU A 131 12.85 6.83 -0.24
CA LEU A 131 13.23 5.79 -1.22
C LEU A 131 13.51 4.45 -0.54
N ARG A 132 14.29 4.45 0.55
CA ARG A 132 14.56 3.24 1.32
C ARG A 132 13.27 2.60 1.84
N THR A 133 12.34 3.39 2.34
CA THR A 133 11.02 2.92 2.82
C THR A 133 10.19 2.33 1.67
N ALA A 134 10.21 2.98 0.49
CA ALA A 134 9.55 2.47 -0.71
C ALA A 134 10.13 1.12 -1.16
N LEU A 135 11.45 0.96 -1.16
CA LEU A 135 12.13 -0.30 -1.52
C LEU A 135 11.88 -1.40 -0.48
N THR A 136 11.86 -1.07 0.82
CA THR A 136 11.48 -2.02 1.87
C THR A 136 10.03 -2.47 1.72
N ARG A 137 9.12 -1.58 1.28
CA ARG A 137 7.75 -1.98 0.93
C ARG A 137 7.70 -2.89 -0.30
N ALA A 138 8.56 -2.65 -1.29
CA ALA A 138 8.68 -3.54 -2.44
C ALA A 138 9.07 -4.95 -1.98
N GLU A 139 10.10 -5.05 -1.13
CA GLU A 139 10.55 -6.30 -0.52
C GLU A 139 9.42 -7.00 0.26
N TYR A 140 8.70 -6.28 1.12
CA TYR A 140 7.56 -6.83 1.86
C TYR A 140 6.37 -7.22 0.96
N ALA A 141 6.23 -6.58 -0.20
CA ALA A 141 5.26 -6.97 -1.20
C ALA A 141 5.75 -8.16 -2.07
N GLY A 142 6.95 -8.69 -1.82
CA GLY A 142 7.52 -9.83 -2.54
C GLY A 142 8.25 -9.47 -3.83
N TYR A 143 8.48 -8.19 -4.09
CA TYR A 143 9.30 -7.74 -5.21
C TYR A 143 10.79 -7.87 -4.89
N GLN A 144 11.61 -8.15 -5.91
CA GLN A 144 13.06 -7.94 -5.83
C GLN A 144 13.34 -6.42 -5.91
N PRO A 145 13.91 -5.78 -4.88
CA PRO A 145 14.02 -4.32 -4.88
C PRO A 145 14.95 -3.79 -6.00
N ALA A 146 15.90 -4.59 -6.48
CA ALA A 146 16.79 -4.24 -7.58
C ALA A 146 16.01 -4.11 -8.91
N ASP A 147 15.09 -5.04 -9.17
CA ASP A 147 14.26 -5.03 -10.38
C ASP A 147 13.29 -3.85 -10.38
N VAL A 148 12.67 -3.56 -9.22
CA VAL A 148 11.75 -2.41 -9.08
C VAL A 148 12.51 -1.09 -9.21
N LEU A 149 13.70 -1.00 -8.61
CA LEU A 149 14.55 0.18 -8.78
C LEU A 149 14.95 0.35 -10.25
N ALA A 150 15.40 -0.71 -10.92
CA ALA A 150 15.76 -0.67 -12.33
C ALA A 150 14.57 -0.24 -13.20
N ALA A 151 13.36 -0.77 -12.94
CA ALA A 151 12.15 -0.35 -13.62
C ALA A 151 11.83 1.14 -13.37
N ALA A 152 12.00 1.63 -12.15
CA ALA A 152 11.79 3.03 -11.79
C ALA A 152 12.80 3.98 -12.48
N VAL A 153 14.05 3.55 -12.63
CA VAL A 153 15.10 4.29 -13.36
C VAL A 153 14.80 4.30 -14.86
N LEU A 154 14.45 3.16 -15.43
CA LEU A 154 14.17 3.02 -16.87
C LEU A 154 12.86 3.71 -17.30
N ALA A 155 11.92 3.92 -16.37
CA ALA A 155 10.65 4.57 -16.67
C ALA A 155 10.85 5.96 -17.29
N ARG A 156 11.89 6.72 -16.90
CA ARG A 156 12.22 8.05 -17.43
C ARG A 156 13.62 8.51 -17.00
N PRO A 157 14.34 9.33 -17.80
CA PRO A 157 15.62 9.91 -17.39
C PRO A 157 15.58 10.61 -16.01
N LEU A 158 16.72 10.60 -15.30
CA LEU A 158 16.91 11.20 -13.97
C LEU A 158 17.72 12.50 -14.00
N ASP A 159 18.25 12.88 -15.16
CA ASP A 159 19.11 14.06 -15.37
C ASP A 159 18.42 15.39 -15.03
N THR A 160 17.10 15.44 -15.18
CA THR A 160 16.26 16.61 -14.89
C THR A 160 15.69 16.63 -13.47
N ALA A 161 15.85 15.55 -12.69
CA ALA A 161 15.34 15.47 -11.34
C ALA A 161 16.12 16.40 -10.40
N ARG A 162 15.44 17.22 -9.59
CA ARG A 162 16.13 18.02 -8.55
C ARG A 162 16.48 17.14 -7.36
N SER A 163 15.60 16.19 -7.02
CA SER A 163 15.87 15.09 -6.10
C SER A 163 15.68 13.74 -6.77
N VAL A 164 16.77 12.99 -6.91
CA VAL A 164 16.76 11.62 -7.44
C VAL A 164 16.01 10.67 -6.50
N SER A 165 16.24 10.80 -5.19
CA SER A 165 15.60 9.97 -4.16
C SER A 165 14.08 10.15 -4.12
N ASP A 166 13.56 11.38 -4.21
CA ASP A 166 12.12 11.66 -4.22
C ASP A 166 11.44 11.08 -5.48
N VAL A 167 12.02 11.36 -6.65
CA VAL A 167 11.52 10.83 -7.93
C VAL A 167 11.52 9.30 -7.95
N LEU A 168 12.59 8.66 -7.46
CA LEU A 168 12.64 7.20 -7.39
C LEU A 168 11.68 6.65 -6.34
N ALA A 169 11.51 7.28 -5.18
CA ALA A 169 10.55 6.86 -4.16
C ALA A 169 9.13 6.86 -4.71
N TRP A 170 8.76 7.94 -5.41
CA TRP A 170 7.48 8.07 -6.10
C TRP A 170 7.30 7.00 -7.17
N ARG A 171 8.28 6.81 -8.06
CA ARG A 171 8.19 5.81 -9.13
C ARG A 171 8.13 4.38 -8.62
N VAL A 172 8.88 4.05 -7.57
CA VAL A 172 8.80 2.75 -6.88
C VAL A 172 7.40 2.59 -6.30
N ALA A 173 6.90 3.55 -5.54
CA ALA A 173 5.56 3.49 -4.95
C ALA A 173 4.46 3.36 -6.01
N ARG A 174 4.57 4.10 -7.12
CA ARG A 174 3.69 3.99 -8.30
C ARG A 174 3.77 2.61 -8.93
N HIS A 175 4.97 2.06 -9.12
CA HIS A 175 5.16 0.72 -9.65
C HIS A 175 4.48 -0.34 -8.77
N LEU A 176 4.63 -0.24 -7.45
CA LEU A 176 3.99 -1.15 -6.50
C LEU A 176 2.46 -1.04 -6.48
N HIS A 177 1.92 0.13 -6.79
CA HIS A 177 0.47 0.36 -6.87
C HIS A 177 -0.14 -0.19 -8.16
N ASP A 178 0.53 0.03 -9.29
CA ASP A 178 0.03 -0.35 -10.61
C ASP A 178 0.31 -1.81 -10.98
N ASN A 179 1.31 -2.44 -10.35
CA ASN A 179 1.75 -3.79 -10.68
C ASN A 179 1.53 -4.75 -9.52
N ALA A 180 1.43 -6.03 -9.86
CA ALA A 180 1.52 -7.12 -8.90
C ALA A 180 2.96 -7.64 -8.84
N ALA A 181 3.43 -8.02 -7.66
CA ALA A 181 4.81 -8.48 -7.41
C ALA A 181 5.27 -9.46 -8.48
N PRO A 182 6.35 -9.21 -9.24
CA PRO A 182 6.76 -10.10 -10.31
C PRO A 182 6.97 -11.48 -9.70
N ALA A 183 6.17 -12.42 -10.17
CA ALA A 183 6.64 -13.77 -10.15
C ALA A 183 7.65 -13.91 -11.28
N THR A 184 8.57 -14.86 -11.19
CA THR A 184 9.50 -15.15 -12.28
C THR A 184 8.72 -15.20 -13.61
N PRO A 185 8.98 -14.30 -14.59
CA PRO A 185 8.15 -14.17 -15.78
C PRO A 185 8.04 -15.49 -16.53
N GLY A 186 6.81 -15.98 -16.74
CA GLY A 186 6.55 -17.28 -17.38
C GLY A 186 6.97 -18.51 -16.56
N GLY A 187 7.38 -18.33 -15.29
CA GLY A 187 7.80 -19.40 -14.40
C GLY A 187 6.66 -19.98 -13.57
N GLU A 188 6.90 -21.18 -13.04
CA GLU A 188 6.00 -21.89 -12.13
C GLU A 188 5.53 -21.03 -10.95
N ASP A 189 6.34 -20.06 -10.50
CA ASP A 189 5.98 -19.17 -9.39
C ASP A 189 4.84 -18.20 -9.76
N GLY A 190 4.77 -17.73 -11.02
CA GLY A 190 3.69 -16.84 -11.46
C GLY A 190 2.38 -17.56 -11.56
N TRP A 191 2.45 -18.81 -11.96
CA TRP A 191 1.33 -19.71 -11.91
C TRP A 191 0.87 -19.99 -10.47
N ARG A 192 1.80 -20.33 -9.56
CA ARG A 192 1.52 -20.51 -8.12
C ARG A 192 0.83 -19.29 -7.51
N GLN A 193 1.37 -18.09 -7.72
CA GLN A 193 0.79 -16.86 -7.18
C GLN A 193 -0.62 -16.60 -7.71
N LEU A 194 -0.85 -16.79 -9.02
CA LEU A 194 -2.17 -16.60 -9.62
C LEU A 194 -3.17 -17.63 -9.07
N ALA A 195 -2.79 -18.90 -9.00
CA ALA A 195 -3.64 -19.96 -8.46
C ALA A 195 -4.03 -19.71 -7.00
N TRP A 196 -3.09 -19.29 -6.16
CA TRP A 196 -3.37 -18.92 -4.77
C TRP A 196 -4.25 -17.67 -4.66
N THR A 197 -4.05 -16.67 -5.52
CA THR A 197 -4.90 -15.47 -5.55
C THR A 197 -6.33 -15.79 -5.96
N LEU A 198 -6.51 -16.62 -6.99
CA LEU A 198 -7.83 -17.10 -7.42
C LEU A 198 -8.51 -17.91 -6.32
N LYS A 199 -7.76 -18.77 -5.62
CA LYS A 199 -8.30 -19.53 -4.49
C LYS A 199 -8.76 -18.65 -3.36
N ALA A 200 -7.94 -17.68 -2.96
CA ALA A 200 -8.31 -16.70 -1.93
C ALA A 200 -9.58 -15.93 -2.32
N ALA A 201 -9.66 -15.48 -3.58
CA ALA A 201 -10.82 -14.75 -4.05
C ALA A 201 -12.11 -15.61 -4.12
N GLU A 202 -11.99 -16.90 -4.43
CA GLU A 202 -13.12 -17.84 -4.36
C GLU A 202 -13.60 -18.08 -2.92
N GLN A 203 -12.69 -18.08 -1.96
CA GLN A 203 -13.06 -18.12 -0.53
C GLN A 203 -13.80 -16.84 -0.09
N ASP A 204 -13.57 -15.72 -0.78
CA ASP A 204 -14.31 -14.46 -0.63
C ASP A 204 -15.55 -14.38 -1.55
N GLY A 205 -15.96 -15.49 -2.17
CA GLY A 205 -17.18 -15.56 -2.98
C GLY A 205 -17.05 -15.01 -4.40
N LYS A 206 -15.86 -14.60 -4.85
CA LYS A 206 -15.60 -14.22 -6.25
C LYS A 206 -15.14 -15.43 -7.05
N THR A 207 -15.91 -15.86 -8.05
CA THR A 207 -15.52 -17.02 -8.86
C THR A 207 -14.32 -16.73 -9.77
N ALA A 208 -13.45 -17.71 -10.02
CA ALA A 208 -12.33 -17.54 -10.96
C ALA A 208 -12.80 -17.08 -12.35
N ALA A 209 -13.94 -17.58 -12.83
CA ALA A 209 -14.52 -17.18 -14.11
C ALA A 209 -14.89 -15.69 -14.16
N GLN A 210 -15.49 -15.14 -13.09
CA GLN A 210 -15.79 -13.70 -12.99
C GLN A 210 -14.51 -12.86 -12.99
N LEU A 211 -13.47 -13.30 -12.27
CA LEU A 211 -12.20 -12.60 -12.18
C LEU A 211 -11.41 -12.59 -13.49
N LEU A 212 -11.58 -13.64 -14.31
CA LEU A 212 -10.94 -13.77 -15.63
C LEU A 212 -11.78 -13.16 -16.76
N ALA A 213 -13.05 -12.82 -16.53
CA ALA A 213 -13.94 -12.28 -17.56
C ALA A 213 -13.38 -11.00 -18.19
N GLY A 214 -13.30 -10.92 -19.52
CA GLY A 214 -12.74 -9.75 -20.21
C GLY A 214 -11.20 -9.74 -20.32
N THR A 215 -10.53 -10.83 -19.95
CA THR A 215 -9.14 -11.08 -20.35
C THR A 215 -9.05 -11.10 -21.88
N ARG A 216 -8.03 -10.45 -22.45
CA ARG A 216 -7.85 -10.42 -23.91
C ARG A 216 -7.33 -11.77 -24.41
N PRO A 217 -7.75 -12.27 -25.58
CA PRO A 217 -7.35 -13.60 -26.11
C PRO A 217 -5.84 -13.86 -26.23
N ASP A 218 -5.03 -12.80 -26.22
CA ASP A 218 -3.57 -12.85 -26.37
C ASP A 218 -2.80 -12.40 -25.12
N SER A 219 -3.50 -12.23 -24.00
CA SER A 219 -2.87 -11.85 -22.73
C SER A 219 -1.86 -12.91 -22.27
N GLY A 220 -0.68 -12.46 -21.84
CA GLY A 220 0.26 -13.33 -21.15
C GLY A 220 -0.20 -13.65 -19.72
N LEU A 221 0.42 -14.63 -19.08
CA LEU A 221 0.12 -14.99 -17.68
C LEU A 221 0.24 -13.78 -16.73
N ASP A 222 1.23 -12.91 -16.96
CA ASP A 222 1.43 -11.70 -16.16
C ASP A 222 0.33 -10.64 -16.36
N ASP A 223 -0.23 -10.52 -17.56
CA ASP A 223 -1.36 -9.62 -17.81
C ASP A 223 -2.61 -10.11 -17.07
N VAL A 224 -2.85 -11.43 -17.11
CA VAL A 224 -3.94 -12.07 -16.35
C VAL A 224 -3.75 -11.83 -14.86
N ARG A 225 -2.53 -12.03 -14.37
CA ARG A 225 -2.18 -11.83 -12.95
C ARG A 225 -2.40 -10.38 -12.52
N ARG A 226 -2.00 -9.40 -13.33
CA ARG A 226 -2.25 -7.97 -13.07
C ARG A 226 -3.74 -7.66 -13.03
N LEU A 227 -4.51 -8.17 -14.00
CA LEU A 227 -5.96 -7.98 -14.04
C LEU A 227 -6.66 -8.59 -12.82
N VAL A 228 -6.32 -9.83 -12.47
CA VAL A 228 -6.88 -10.51 -11.29
C VAL A 228 -6.49 -9.74 -10.04
N HIS A 229 -5.21 -9.37 -9.88
CA HIS A 229 -4.76 -8.56 -8.75
C HIS A 229 -5.57 -7.27 -8.62
N GLN A 230 -5.76 -6.50 -9.69
CA GLN A 230 -6.56 -5.28 -9.69
C GLN A 230 -8.02 -5.51 -9.26
N ARG A 231 -8.62 -6.65 -9.63
CA ARG A 231 -10.01 -7.01 -9.27
C ARG A 231 -10.15 -7.61 -7.87
N THR A 232 -9.07 -8.20 -7.38
CA THR A 232 -8.98 -8.76 -6.04
C THR A 232 -8.40 -7.77 -5.03
N GLN A 233 -7.90 -6.61 -5.48
CA GLN A 233 -7.53 -5.52 -4.59
C GLN A 233 -8.75 -5.25 -3.70
N PRO A 234 -8.61 -5.41 -2.38
CA PRO A 234 -9.73 -5.21 -1.48
C PRO A 234 -10.20 -3.77 -1.67
N ALA A 235 -11.46 -3.61 -2.10
CA ALA A 235 -12.11 -2.32 -1.97
C ALA A 235 -12.07 -1.94 -0.50
N PRO A 236 -11.85 -0.66 -0.14
CA PRO A 236 -11.96 -0.19 1.23
C PRO A 236 -13.29 -0.63 1.83
N ALA A 237 -13.28 -1.74 2.57
CA ALA A 237 -14.48 -2.32 3.14
C ALA A 237 -14.65 -1.64 4.50
N HIS A 238 -15.45 -0.59 4.50
CA HIS A 238 -15.85 0.07 5.73
C HIS A 238 -17.14 -0.55 6.26
N GLY A 239 -17.31 -0.54 7.59
CA GLY A 239 -18.58 -0.80 8.22
C GLY A 239 -19.62 0.29 7.91
N PRO A 240 -20.69 0.42 8.71
CA PRO A 240 -21.68 1.48 8.51
C PRO A 240 -21.06 2.88 8.68
N LEU A 241 -19.92 2.96 9.37
CA LEU A 241 -19.04 4.13 9.46
C LEU A 241 -17.61 3.73 9.08
N PRO A 242 -16.78 4.66 8.56
CA PRO A 242 -15.43 4.35 8.08
C PRO A 242 -14.47 3.72 9.10
N TRP A 243 -14.61 4.07 10.38
CA TRP A 243 -13.81 3.52 11.48
C TRP A 243 -14.38 2.24 12.07
N MET A 244 -15.58 1.83 11.67
CA MET A 244 -16.17 0.56 12.10
C MET A 244 -15.73 -0.55 11.15
N ALA A 245 -15.46 -1.73 11.70
CA ALA A 245 -15.14 -2.90 10.90
C ALA A 245 -16.33 -3.30 10.01
N PRO A 246 -16.09 -3.76 8.77
CA PRO A 246 -17.13 -4.36 7.96
C PRO A 246 -17.60 -5.69 8.57
N ILE A 247 -18.80 -6.16 8.18
CA ILE A 247 -19.26 -7.51 8.55
C ILE A 247 -18.29 -8.51 7.92
N PRO A 248 -17.63 -9.38 8.71
CA PRO A 248 -16.78 -10.41 8.14
C PRO A 248 -17.57 -11.30 7.18
N HIS A 249 -16.98 -11.67 6.04
CA HIS A 249 -17.64 -12.57 5.08
C HIS A 249 -17.92 -13.96 5.66
N GLN A 250 -17.15 -14.38 6.67
CA GLN A 250 -17.25 -15.69 7.34
C GLN A 250 -18.01 -15.61 8.67
N VAL A 251 -19.23 -15.07 8.66
CA VAL A 251 -20.14 -15.11 9.81
C VAL A 251 -21.14 -16.25 9.60
N ALA A 252 -21.46 -17.01 10.65
CA ALA A 252 -22.47 -18.06 10.56
C ALA A 252 -23.82 -17.47 10.11
N ASP A 253 -24.53 -18.17 9.24
CA ASP A 253 -25.70 -17.63 8.53
C ASP A 253 -26.78 -17.05 9.47
N ASP A 254 -26.93 -17.62 10.67
CA ASP A 254 -27.88 -17.16 11.68
C ASP A 254 -27.56 -15.74 12.23
N TRP A 255 -26.30 -15.33 12.23
CA TRP A 255 -25.86 -14.01 12.73
C TRP A 255 -25.88 -12.93 11.65
N LYS A 256 -25.84 -13.32 10.36
CA LYS A 256 -25.79 -12.36 9.26
C LYS A 256 -26.98 -11.39 9.25
N PRO A 257 -28.26 -11.84 9.38
CA PRO A 257 -29.40 -10.92 9.46
C PRO A 257 -29.30 -9.93 10.62
N TYR A 258 -28.73 -10.36 11.77
CA TYR A 258 -28.55 -9.50 12.94
C TYR A 258 -27.48 -8.42 12.70
N LEU A 259 -26.34 -8.79 12.12
CA LEU A 259 -25.27 -7.83 11.81
C LEU A 259 -25.72 -6.85 10.71
N ASP A 260 -26.42 -7.34 9.69
CA ASP A 260 -27.02 -6.49 8.64
C ASP A 260 -28.07 -5.52 9.22
N ALA A 261 -28.90 -5.97 10.16
CA ALA A 261 -29.84 -5.11 10.87
C ALA A 261 -29.10 -4.08 11.74
N SER A 262 -28.03 -4.48 12.42
CA SER A 262 -27.22 -3.58 13.26
C SER A 262 -26.52 -2.51 12.42
N HIS A 263 -25.94 -2.88 11.27
CA HIS A 263 -25.34 -1.93 10.32
C HIS A 263 -26.35 -0.91 9.82
N ARG A 264 -27.57 -1.36 9.48
CA ARG A 264 -28.66 -0.45 9.10
C ARG A 264 -29.04 0.50 10.24
N LEU A 265 -29.20 0.00 11.46
CA LEU A 265 -29.52 0.84 12.62
C LEU A 265 -28.47 1.92 12.89
N VAL A 266 -27.17 1.59 12.74
CA VAL A 266 -26.08 2.57 12.89
C VAL A 266 -26.14 3.62 11.77
N SER A 267 -26.35 3.19 10.53
CA SER A 267 -26.44 4.08 9.37
C SER A 267 -27.65 5.02 9.49
N ASP A 268 -28.81 4.48 9.83
CA ASP A 268 -30.06 5.23 10.04
C ASP A 268 -29.89 6.23 11.20
N ARG A 269 -29.23 5.83 12.30
CA ARG A 269 -28.92 6.75 13.41
C ARG A 269 -28.02 7.90 12.95
N ALA A 270 -26.95 7.64 12.20
CA ALA A 270 -26.07 8.67 11.69
C ALA A 270 -26.81 9.67 10.78
N GLN A 271 -27.70 9.17 9.92
CA GLN A 271 -28.56 10.01 9.06
C GLN A 271 -29.52 10.87 9.87
N VAL A 272 -30.18 10.31 10.90
CA VAL A 272 -31.10 11.06 11.78
C VAL A 272 -30.34 12.16 12.54
N LEU A 273 -29.14 11.86 13.06
CA LEU A 273 -28.29 12.83 13.75
C LEU A 273 -27.88 13.98 12.82
N ALA A 274 -27.49 13.67 11.58
CA ALA A 274 -27.15 14.69 10.59
C ALA A 274 -28.35 15.57 10.22
N ALA A 275 -29.51 14.96 9.97
CA ALA A 275 -30.73 15.67 9.64
C ALA A 275 -31.16 16.62 10.77
N ALA A 276 -31.06 16.16 12.04
CA ALA A 276 -31.31 16.99 13.20
C ALA A 276 -30.31 18.17 13.29
N ALA A 277 -29.00 17.92 13.10
CA ALA A 277 -28.00 18.98 13.10
C ALA A 277 -28.26 20.02 11.99
N ILE A 278 -28.61 19.58 10.77
CA ILE A 278 -28.91 20.48 9.65
C ILE A 278 -30.16 21.35 9.94
N ALA A 279 -31.17 20.77 10.60
CA ALA A 279 -32.38 21.49 10.98
C ALA A 279 -32.14 22.49 12.12
N ASP A 280 -31.46 22.07 13.17
CA ASP A 280 -31.24 22.88 14.38
C ASP A 280 -30.10 23.90 14.22
N ARG A 281 -29.18 23.68 13.27
CA ARG A 281 -28.02 24.51 12.97
C ARG A 281 -27.18 24.88 14.22
N PRO A 282 -26.66 23.89 14.95
CA PRO A 282 -25.79 24.15 16.11
C PRO A 282 -24.51 24.87 15.66
N ALA A 283 -23.87 25.61 16.57
CA ALA A 283 -22.73 26.45 16.19
C ALA A 283 -21.55 25.64 15.66
N TRP A 284 -21.34 24.39 16.12
CA TRP A 284 -20.31 23.51 15.55
C TRP A 284 -20.52 23.23 14.04
N LEU A 285 -21.78 23.20 13.57
CA LEU A 285 -22.11 22.92 12.16
C LEU A 285 -21.70 24.09 11.26
N ALA A 286 -21.77 25.33 11.75
CA ALA A 286 -21.24 26.48 11.02
C ALA A 286 -19.74 26.33 10.72
N GLY A 287 -19.02 25.59 11.57
CA GLY A 287 -17.63 25.19 11.37
C GLY A 287 -17.38 24.29 10.17
N LEU A 288 -18.40 23.68 9.55
CA LEU A 288 -18.26 22.84 8.34
C LEU A 288 -18.54 23.62 7.05
N GLY A 289 -18.88 24.91 7.15
CA GLY A 289 -19.30 25.72 6.01
C GLY A 289 -20.78 25.56 5.65
N GLU A 290 -21.23 26.34 4.66
CA GLU A 290 -22.61 26.33 4.20
C GLU A 290 -22.92 25.12 3.31
N GLN A 291 -24.15 24.62 3.38
CA GLN A 291 -24.62 23.57 2.48
C GLN A 291 -24.60 24.09 1.02
N PRO A 292 -23.93 23.38 0.09
CA PRO A 292 -23.91 23.78 -1.31
C PRO A 292 -25.30 23.80 -1.96
N ILE A 293 -25.50 24.70 -2.92
CA ILE A 293 -26.75 24.79 -3.71
C ILE A 293 -26.84 23.65 -4.74
N ASP A 294 -25.69 23.23 -5.29
CA ASP A 294 -25.64 22.13 -6.24
C ASP A 294 -26.10 20.81 -5.57
N PRO A 295 -27.08 20.08 -6.13
CA PRO A 295 -27.62 18.88 -5.49
C PRO A 295 -26.60 17.74 -5.31
N GLN A 296 -25.57 17.63 -6.15
CA GLN A 296 -24.55 16.59 -5.98
C GLN A 296 -23.59 16.95 -4.85
N ALA A 297 -23.10 18.19 -4.84
CA ALA A 297 -22.25 18.71 -3.78
C ALA A 297 -23.00 18.74 -2.43
N ALA A 298 -24.29 19.08 -2.40
CA ALA A 298 -25.13 19.05 -1.21
C ALA A 298 -25.21 17.65 -0.59
N ARG A 299 -25.38 16.60 -1.43
CA ARG A 299 -25.37 15.21 -0.96
C ARG A 299 -24.00 14.78 -0.43
N GLN A 300 -22.92 15.24 -1.05
CA GLN A 300 -21.57 14.96 -0.56
C GLN A 300 -21.32 15.65 0.79
N TRP A 301 -21.65 16.93 0.88
CA TRP A 301 -21.58 17.70 2.13
C TRP A 301 -22.41 17.02 3.24
N GLN A 302 -23.63 16.58 2.95
CA GLN A 302 -24.46 15.86 3.91
C GLN A 302 -23.81 14.56 4.40
N ARG A 303 -23.19 13.76 3.52
CA ARG A 303 -22.45 12.55 3.94
C ARG A 303 -21.29 12.88 4.89
N HIS A 304 -20.62 14.01 4.70
CA HIS A 304 -19.59 14.46 5.62
C HIS A 304 -20.18 14.93 6.96
N VAL A 305 -21.33 15.61 6.95
CA VAL A 305 -22.07 15.96 8.18
C VAL A 305 -22.52 14.70 8.94
N GLU A 306 -22.98 13.66 8.25
CA GLU A 306 -23.30 12.35 8.83
C GLU A 306 -22.12 11.74 9.57
N MET A 307 -20.93 11.78 8.96
CA MET A 307 -19.71 11.29 9.58
C MET A 307 -19.33 12.09 10.84
N VAL A 308 -19.39 13.43 10.77
CA VAL A 308 -19.08 14.29 11.93
C VAL A 308 -20.11 14.12 13.05
N ALA A 309 -21.40 14.06 12.73
CA ALA A 309 -22.47 13.87 13.71
C ALA A 309 -22.39 12.50 14.39
N ALA A 310 -22.11 11.43 13.63
CA ALA A 310 -21.90 10.10 14.19
C ALA A 310 -20.70 10.04 15.14
N PHE A 311 -19.56 10.65 14.77
CA PHE A 311 -18.39 10.77 15.65
C PHE A 311 -18.74 11.50 16.95
N ARG A 312 -19.42 12.65 16.85
CA ARG A 312 -19.80 13.45 18.02
C ARG A 312 -20.73 12.69 18.96
N ASP A 313 -21.69 11.92 18.45
CA ASP A 313 -22.59 11.09 19.25
C ASP A 313 -21.84 9.92 19.92
N GLU A 314 -21.03 9.18 19.17
CA GLU A 314 -20.29 8.01 19.67
C GLU A 314 -19.31 8.39 20.79
N PHE A 315 -18.56 9.48 20.61
CA PHE A 315 -17.54 9.94 21.57
C PHE A 315 -18.03 11.05 22.50
N GLN A 316 -19.34 11.31 22.53
CA GLN A 316 -19.99 12.26 23.44
C GLN A 316 -19.37 13.67 23.39
N VAL A 317 -19.07 14.16 22.20
CA VAL A 317 -18.53 15.51 21.98
C VAL A 317 -19.64 16.54 22.21
N ARG A 318 -19.59 17.21 23.36
CA ARG A 318 -20.62 18.18 23.79
C ARG A 318 -20.30 19.64 23.49
N THR A 319 -19.08 19.95 23.06
CA THR A 319 -18.72 21.32 22.69
C THR A 319 -19.48 21.77 21.44
N ASP A 320 -20.00 22.99 21.45
CA ASP A 320 -20.67 23.61 20.29
C ASP A 320 -19.76 24.63 19.58
N ASP A 321 -18.45 24.54 19.77
CA ASP A 321 -17.49 25.47 19.18
C ASP A 321 -17.34 25.23 17.66
N PRO A 322 -17.64 26.22 16.78
CA PRO A 322 -17.40 26.13 15.33
C PRO A 322 -15.95 25.85 14.94
N LEU A 323 -14.99 26.24 15.79
CA LEU A 323 -13.57 26.01 15.54
C LEU A 323 -13.12 24.61 15.97
N GLN A 324 -13.92 23.90 16.78
CA GLN A 324 -13.63 22.54 17.25
C GLN A 324 -14.85 21.62 17.05
N PRO A 325 -15.27 21.38 15.79
CA PRO A 325 -16.44 20.55 15.52
C PRO A 325 -16.27 19.10 16.01
N LEU A 326 -15.04 18.64 16.22
CA LEU A 326 -14.71 17.30 16.72
C LEU A 326 -14.30 17.29 18.21
N GLY A 327 -14.32 18.43 18.89
CA GLY A 327 -13.80 18.55 20.25
C GLY A 327 -12.28 18.43 20.34
N ALA A 328 -11.80 18.02 21.51
CA ALA A 328 -10.37 17.87 21.75
C ALA A 328 -9.80 16.67 20.97
N TYR A 329 -8.59 16.85 20.43
CA TYR A 329 -7.87 15.78 19.75
C TYR A 329 -7.63 14.59 20.71
N PRO A 330 -8.08 13.37 20.36
CA PRO A 330 -7.91 12.21 21.22
C PRO A 330 -6.46 11.69 21.22
N ALA A 331 -6.09 10.91 22.23
CA ALA A 331 -4.78 10.27 22.28
C ALA A 331 -4.61 9.29 21.11
N ALA A 332 -3.41 9.24 20.51
CA ALA A 332 -3.15 8.48 19.28
C ALA A 332 -3.34 6.95 19.44
N ASP A 333 -3.27 6.43 20.65
CA ASP A 333 -3.50 5.02 21.01
C ASP A 333 -4.95 4.72 21.42
N SER A 334 -5.82 5.71 21.44
CA SER A 334 -7.24 5.52 21.74
C SER A 334 -8.03 5.00 20.53
N ALA A 335 -9.10 4.24 20.78
CA ALA A 335 -10.04 3.83 19.73
C ALA A 335 -10.71 5.02 19.02
N ALA A 336 -10.86 6.15 19.72
CA ALA A 336 -11.42 7.38 19.18
C ALA A 336 -10.51 8.02 18.12
N HIS A 337 -9.20 7.78 18.18
CA HIS A 337 -8.24 8.39 17.28
C HIS A 337 -8.53 8.10 15.81
N ARG A 338 -8.80 6.83 15.48
CA ARG A 338 -9.14 6.45 14.11
C ARG A 338 -10.43 7.11 13.61
N ALA A 339 -11.46 7.11 14.46
CA ALA A 339 -12.73 7.76 14.14
C ALA A 339 -12.54 9.28 13.94
N PHE A 340 -11.66 9.89 14.75
CA PHE A 340 -11.29 11.28 14.64
C PHE A 340 -10.62 11.59 13.31
N LEU A 341 -9.68 10.76 12.83
CA LEU A 341 -9.02 10.98 11.53
C LEU A 341 -10.04 11.04 10.38
N HIS A 342 -10.97 10.09 10.32
CA HIS A 342 -12.02 10.09 9.30
C HIS A 342 -12.97 11.29 9.44
N ALA A 343 -13.35 11.65 10.66
CA ALA A 343 -14.19 12.82 10.89
C ALA A 343 -13.46 14.13 10.54
N ALA A 344 -12.13 14.21 10.77
CA ALA A 344 -11.29 15.33 10.38
C ALA A 344 -11.20 15.47 8.86
N ASP A 345 -11.04 14.36 8.15
CA ASP A 345 -11.10 14.32 6.69
C ASP A 345 -12.45 14.84 6.18
N ALA A 346 -13.56 14.45 6.83
CA ALA A 346 -14.89 14.93 6.50
C ALA A 346 -15.06 16.44 6.73
N VAL A 347 -14.58 16.97 7.87
CA VAL A 347 -14.62 18.42 8.15
C VAL A 347 -13.86 19.19 7.07
N LEU A 348 -12.63 18.76 6.75
CA LEU A 348 -11.81 19.48 5.78
C LEU A 348 -12.34 19.36 4.34
N ALA A 349 -12.90 18.20 3.97
CA ALA A 349 -13.59 18.06 2.70
C ALA A 349 -14.80 19.01 2.56
N THR A 350 -15.52 19.28 3.66
CA THR A 350 -16.62 20.27 3.65
C THR A 350 -16.15 21.71 3.57
N ARG A 351 -15.04 22.05 4.26
CA ARG A 351 -14.45 23.40 4.21
C ARG A 351 -13.77 23.71 2.88
N HIS A 352 -13.24 22.69 2.22
CA HIS A 352 -12.48 22.79 0.98
C HIS A 352 -13.04 21.88 -0.12
N PRO A 353 -14.29 22.10 -0.58
CA PRO A 353 -14.97 21.21 -1.53
C PRO A 353 -14.30 21.18 -2.92
N HIS A 354 -13.41 22.13 -3.20
CA HIS A 354 -12.64 22.23 -4.44
C HIS A 354 -11.19 21.76 -4.30
N ALA A 355 -10.77 21.29 -3.12
CA ALA A 355 -9.45 20.68 -2.98
C ALA A 355 -9.42 19.38 -3.79
N SER A 356 -8.45 19.30 -4.71
CA SER A 356 -8.18 18.06 -5.43
C SER A 356 -7.81 16.97 -4.43
N THR A 357 -8.39 15.78 -4.58
CA THR A 357 -7.94 14.62 -3.81
C THR A 357 -6.49 14.34 -4.17
N PRO A 358 -5.56 14.35 -3.20
CA PRO A 358 -4.16 14.12 -3.49
C PRO A 358 -3.96 12.68 -4.00
N ASP A 359 -3.01 12.48 -4.92
CA ASP A 359 -2.65 11.14 -5.37
C ASP A 359 -2.18 10.30 -4.17
N VAL A 360 -2.65 9.06 -4.07
CA VAL A 360 -2.31 8.15 -2.96
C VAL A 360 -0.80 7.90 -2.89
N ILE A 361 -0.11 7.97 -4.04
CA ILE A 361 1.35 7.86 -4.11
C ILE A 361 2.01 9.09 -3.49
N ASP A 362 1.52 10.29 -3.83
CA ASP A 362 2.02 11.54 -3.26
C ASP A 362 1.82 11.60 -1.75
N VAL A 363 0.63 11.25 -1.27
CA VAL A 363 0.34 11.17 0.18
C VAL A 363 1.38 10.29 0.86
N ARG A 364 1.65 9.12 0.28
CA ARG A 364 2.55 8.13 0.85
C ARG A 364 4.01 8.58 0.87
N VAL A 365 4.53 9.08 -0.25
CA VAL A 365 5.92 9.59 -0.32
C VAL A 365 6.10 10.78 0.61
N THR A 366 5.11 11.66 0.69
CA THR A 366 5.10 12.80 1.62
C THR A 366 5.17 12.34 3.07
N ALA A 367 4.34 11.36 3.45
CA ALA A 367 4.34 10.79 4.80
C ALA A 367 5.67 10.08 5.13
N ASP A 368 6.22 9.28 4.22
CA ASP A 368 7.50 8.60 4.45
C ASP A 368 8.66 9.59 4.62
N THR A 369 8.66 10.66 3.82
CA THR A 369 9.67 11.72 3.91
C THR A 369 9.56 12.44 5.25
N TYR A 370 8.35 12.82 5.66
CA TYR A 370 8.10 13.44 6.96
C TYR A 370 8.54 12.53 8.11
N LEU A 371 8.10 11.27 8.15
CA LEU A 371 8.39 10.32 9.23
C LEU A 371 9.87 9.97 9.35
N ALA A 372 10.66 10.21 8.31
CA ALA A 372 12.09 10.03 8.33
C ALA A 372 12.89 11.20 8.89
N LEU A 373 12.28 12.38 9.03
CA LEU A 373 12.94 13.53 9.62
C LEU A 373 13.21 13.31 11.12
N PRO A 374 14.25 13.94 11.71
CA PRO A 374 14.45 13.97 13.15
C PRO A 374 13.22 14.53 13.90
N ASP A 375 13.01 14.08 15.14
CA ASP A 375 11.82 14.44 15.94
C ASP A 375 11.62 15.96 16.05
N LEU A 376 12.69 16.73 16.27
CA LEU A 376 12.63 18.20 16.34
C LEU A 376 12.19 18.84 15.01
N GLU A 377 12.66 18.31 13.90
CA GLU A 377 12.30 18.83 12.57
C GLU A 377 10.86 18.47 12.20
N ARG A 378 10.38 17.29 12.60
CA ARG A 378 8.96 16.91 12.48
C ARG A 378 8.05 17.84 13.30
N GLU A 379 8.46 18.19 14.51
CA GLU A 379 7.75 19.15 15.35
C GLU A 379 7.68 20.54 14.69
N ASP A 380 8.81 21.03 14.16
CA ASP A 380 8.86 22.31 13.44
C ASP A 380 8.00 22.32 12.17
N VAL A 381 8.02 21.22 11.39
CA VAL A 381 7.16 21.06 10.19
C VAL A 381 5.70 21.03 10.59
N THR A 382 5.35 20.28 11.65
CA THR A 382 3.98 20.21 12.16
C THR A 382 3.48 21.57 12.61
N HIS A 383 4.30 22.31 13.36
CA HIS A 383 3.93 23.64 13.81
C HIS A 383 3.76 24.61 12.64
N ALA A 384 4.62 24.54 11.61
CA ALA A 384 4.47 25.36 10.41
C ALA A 384 3.18 25.02 9.62
N VAL A 385 2.86 23.73 9.46
CA VAL A 385 1.62 23.28 8.81
C VAL A 385 0.40 23.72 9.61
N ALA A 386 0.40 23.52 10.93
CA ALA A 386 -0.67 23.95 11.82
C ALA A 386 -0.87 25.48 11.76
N GLY A 387 0.22 26.25 11.77
CA GLY A 387 0.18 27.71 11.66
C GLY A 387 -0.39 28.19 10.33
N ARG A 388 -0.06 27.52 9.21
CA ARG A 388 -0.60 27.83 7.88
C ARG A 388 -2.09 27.51 7.77
N LEU A 389 -2.52 26.39 8.37
CA LEU A 389 -3.92 25.96 8.37
C LEU A 389 -4.79 26.79 9.31
N GLY A 390 -4.22 27.33 10.39
CA GLY A 390 -4.95 28.15 11.36
C GLY A 390 -6.17 27.41 11.91
N PRO A 391 -7.41 27.90 11.67
CA PRO A 391 -8.64 27.25 12.14
C PRO A 391 -8.91 25.87 11.51
N ASP A 392 -8.22 25.52 10.43
CA ASP A 392 -8.32 24.21 9.77
C ASP A 392 -7.40 23.14 10.40
N TRP A 393 -6.54 23.53 11.34
CA TRP A 393 -5.78 22.57 12.13
C TRP A 393 -6.67 21.95 13.21
N LEU A 394 -7.06 20.69 13.02
CA LEU A 394 -7.85 19.92 13.99
C LEU A 394 -6.97 19.11 14.96
N GLY A 395 -5.65 19.16 14.79
CA GLY A 395 -4.71 18.40 15.61
C GLY A 395 -4.47 18.97 17.00
N PRO A 396 -3.65 18.27 17.81
CA PRO A 396 -3.28 18.78 19.11
C PRO A 396 -2.47 20.08 18.94
N ARG A 397 -2.66 21.03 19.86
CA ARG A 397 -1.85 22.26 19.89
C ARG A 397 -0.43 22.00 20.39
N ASN A 398 -0.29 20.98 21.24
CA ASN A 398 0.98 20.54 21.83
C ASN A 398 1.07 19.01 21.71
N GLY A 399 2.24 18.48 21.39
CA GLY A 399 2.49 17.05 21.27
C GLY A 399 2.51 16.55 19.83
N THR A 400 2.71 15.24 19.67
CA THR A 400 2.93 14.61 18.37
C THR A 400 1.63 14.50 17.59
N ALA A 401 1.56 15.18 16.44
CA ALA A 401 0.46 15.07 15.48
C ALA A 401 0.83 14.18 14.28
N ASP A 402 1.86 13.34 14.41
CA ASP A 402 2.44 12.56 13.31
C ASP A 402 1.39 11.77 12.54
N THR A 403 0.45 11.11 13.22
CA THR A 403 -0.61 10.33 12.57
C THR A 403 -1.60 11.21 11.80
N LEU A 404 -1.99 12.36 12.36
CA LEU A 404 -2.91 13.29 11.72
C LEU A 404 -2.28 13.97 10.50
N ILE A 405 -1.06 14.49 10.64
CA ILE A 405 -0.42 15.26 9.57
C ILE A 405 -0.08 14.39 8.35
N THR A 406 0.05 13.07 8.55
CA THR A 406 0.26 12.11 7.48
C THR A 406 -1.03 11.59 6.82
N THR A 407 -2.22 12.01 7.26
CA THR A 407 -3.46 11.59 6.57
C THR A 407 -3.55 12.23 5.18
N PRO A 408 -4.30 11.62 4.24
CA PRO A 408 -4.47 12.19 2.90
C PRO A 408 -4.90 13.65 2.91
N THR A 409 -5.71 14.06 3.88
CA THR A 409 -6.25 15.41 3.96
C THR A 409 -5.20 16.47 4.25
N TYR A 410 -4.23 16.19 5.12
CA TYR A 410 -3.14 17.12 5.43
C TYR A 410 -1.95 16.99 4.47
N ALA A 411 -1.91 15.92 3.68
CA ALA A 411 -0.78 15.59 2.81
C ALA A 411 -0.41 16.73 1.83
N ALA A 412 -1.38 17.46 1.28
CA ALA A 412 -1.08 18.58 0.39
C ALA A 412 -0.34 19.71 1.13
N HIS A 413 -0.79 20.07 2.33
CA HIS A 413 -0.16 21.11 3.16
C HIS A 413 1.21 20.67 3.68
N LEU A 414 1.32 19.39 4.08
CA LEU A 414 2.59 18.79 4.47
C LEU A 414 3.57 18.77 3.31
N ARG A 415 3.14 18.40 2.10
CA ARG A 415 3.98 18.42 0.90
C ARG A 415 4.50 19.81 0.59
N VAL A 416 3.63 20.83 0.64
CA VAL A 416 4.03 22.23 0.44
C VAL A 416 5.10 22.64 1.45
N GLU A 417 4.94 22.27 2.73
CA GLU A 417 5.94 22.59 3.76
C GLU A 417 7.27 21.85 3.56
N LEU A 418 7.23 20.54 3.29
CA LEU A 418 8.41 19.76 2.99
C LEU A 418 9.14 20.27 1.75
N THR A 419 8.39 20.71 0.73
CA THR A 419 8.95 21.33 -0.47
C THR A 419 9.62 22.67 -0.16
N HIS A 420 8.97 23.52 0.62
CA HIS A 420 9.52 24.81 1.04
C HIS A 420 10.84 24.66 1.81
N ARG A 421 10.96 23.59 2.62
CA ARG A 421 12.18 23.25 3.36
C ARG A 421 13.22 22.48 2.55
N GLY A 422 12.91 22.11 1.30
CA GLY A 422 13.82 21.38 0.42
C GLY A 422 13.91 19.87 0.68
N HIS A 423 12.96 19.29 1.42
CA HIS A 423 12.88 17.83 1.62
C HIS A 423 12.21 17.11 0.44
N LEU A 424 11.35 17.80 -0.32
CA LEU A 424 10.67 17.28 -1.50
C LEU A 424 10.88 18.18 -2.71
N ASP A 425 10.87 17.58 -3.90
CA ASP A 425 10.91 18.30 -5.17
C ASP A 425 9.48 18.68 -5.59
N PRO A 426 9.19 19.97 -5.89
CA PRO A 426 7.86 20.36 -6.39
C PRO A 426 7.49 19.64 -7.70
N ALA A 427 8.47 19.31 -8.54
CA ALA A 427 8.25 18.70 -9.85
C ALA A 427 7.95 17.20 -9.79
N ALA A 428 8.31 16.51 -8.72
CA ALA A 428 8.21 15.04 -8.64
C ALA A 428 6.76 14.52 -8.68
N ALA A 429 5.80 15.26 -8.11
CA ALA A 429 4.38 14.85 -8.05
C ALA A 429 3.58 15.09 -9.34
N HIS A 430 4.05 15.98 -10.21
CA HIS A 430 3.23 16.55 -11.29
C HIS A 430 3.76 16.22 -12.68
N GLU A 431 4.53 15.15 -12.85
CA GLU A 431 4.78 14.64 -14.18
C GLU A 431 3.73 13.58 -14.52
N PRO A 432 2.55 13.97 -15.03
CA PRO A 432 1.67 13.00 -15.65
C PRO A 432 2.50 12.31 -16.73
N ALA A 433 2.42 10.98 -16.75
CA ALA A 433 2.98 10.16 -17.82
C ALA A 433 2.44 10.73 -19.14
N SER A 434 3.22 11.60 -19.77
CA SER A 434 2.83 12.23 -21.01
C SER A 434 2.92 11.13 -22.06
N ALA A 435 1.77 10.53 -22.34
CA ALA A 435 1.60 9.40 -23.23
C ALA A 435 1.98 9.70 -24.69
N GLU A 436 2.41 10.92 -25.01
CA GLU A 436 2.70 11.37 -26.37
C GLU A 436 4.15 11.15 -26.83
N ALA A 437 5.07 10.68 -25.99
CA ALA A 437 6.47 10.53 -26.40
C ALA A 437 6.84 9.17 -27.06
N ILE A 438 5.93 8.19 -27.15
CA ILE A 438 6.25 6.84 -27.70
C ILE A 438 5.47 6.53 -28.99
N THR A 439 5.34 7.49 -29.89
CA THR A 439 4.82 7.22 -31.25
C THR A 439 5.76 7.68 -32.35
N THR A 440 7.07 7.53 -32.17
CA THR A 440 8.04 7.47 -33.29
C THR A 440 9.36 6.92 -32.81
N SER A 441 9.43 5.61 -32.59
CA SER A 441 10.71 4.90 -32.55
C SER A 441 10.48 3.48 -33.04
N GLN A 442 10.69 3.36 -34.35
CA GLN A 442 10.88 2.12 -35.08
C GLN A 442 11.87 1.23 -34.30
N PRO A 443 11.56 -0.05 -34.03
CA PRO A 443 12.41 -0.89 -33.21
C PRO A 443 13.76 -1.11 -33.91
N PRO A 444 14.90 -1.03 -33.19
CA PRO A 444 16.19 -1.37 -33.76
C PRO A 444 16.18 -2.85 -34.15
N ALA A 445 16.63 -3.13 -35.37
CA ALA A 445 16.78 -4.48 -35.90
C ALA A 445 17.60 -5.35 -34.94
N HIS A 446 17.08 -6.53 -34.63
CA HIS A 446 17.77 -7.55 -33.85
C HIS A 446 19.14 -7.86 -34.46
N THR A 447 20.22 -7.49 -33.77
CA THR A 447 21.57 -7.92 -34.11
C THR A 447 21.70 -9.40 -33.77
N HIS A 448 21.59 -10.24 -34.80
CA HIS A 448 21.90 -11.66 -34.72
C HIS A 448 23.37 -11.84 -34.34
N VAL A 449 23.65 -12.33 -33.14
CA VAL A 449 24.99 -12.82 -32.76
C VAL A 449 25.24 -14.11 -33.51
N GLY A 450 25.91 -13.99 -34.66
CA GLY A 450 26.37 -15.10 -35.48
C GLY A 450 27.50 -15.87 -34.77
N ARG A 451 27.23 -17.13 -34.46
CA ARG A 451 28.21 -18.10 -33.97
C ARG A 451 29.15 -18.48 -35.11
N GLY A 452 30.23 -17.71 -35.29
CA GLY A 452 31.29 -17.99 -36.26
C GLY A 452 32.24 -19.07 -35.76
N ARG A 453 32.28 -20.19 -36.49
CA ARG A 453 33.21 -21.32 -36.34
C ARG A 453 34.19 -21.26 -37.53
N ASN A 454 35.49 -21.43 -37.26
CA ASN A 454 36.64 -21.73 -38.16
C ASN A 454 37.72 -20.64 -38.35
N GLY A 455 38.82 -20.81 -37.59
CA GLY A 455 40.24 -20.80 -38.01
C GLY A 455 40.96 -19.45 -38.25
N PRO A 456 42.31 -19.40 -38.31
CA PRO A 456 43.29 -20.50 -38.22
C PRO A 456 44.36 -20.36 -37.12
N ALA A 457 45.08 -21.47 -36.90
CA ALA A 457 46.28 -21.58 -36.09
C ALA A 457 47.47 -20.77 -36.64
N LEU A 458 48.38 -20.35 -35.74
CA LEU A 458 49.84 -20.18 -35.89
C LEU A 458 50.40 -19.54 -34.58
N PRO A 459 51.72 -19.57 -34.29
CA PRO A 459 52.47 -20.70 -33.76
C PRO A 459 53.04 -20.42 -32.34
N MET A 460 53.50 -21.49 -31.68
CA MET A 460 54.45 -21.38 -30.56
C MET A 460 55.76 -20.77 -31.04
N ASP A 461 56.32 -19.79 -30.31
CA ASP A 461 57.55 -19.99 -29.55
C ASP A 461 57.95 -18.76 -28.70
N GLN A 462 58.80 -19.02 -27.71
CA GLN A 462 59.67 -18.10 -26.94
C GLN A 462 59.17 -17.46 -25.62
N THR A 463 59.42 -18.22 -24.55
CA THR A 463 60.36 -17.92 -23.45
C THR A 463 60.74 -16.44 -23.19
N ALA A 464 60.34 -15.91 -22.05
CA ALA A 464 61.15 -14.98 -21.25
C ALA A 464 60.72 -15.04 -19.78
N ALA A 465 61.71 -14.95 -18.89
CA ALA A 465 61.66 -15.28 -17.49
C ALA A 465 61.41 -14.06 -16.57
N GLN A 466 60.91 -14.37 -15.35
CA GLN A 466 61.11 -13.68 -14.06
C GLN A 466 60.31 -12.39 -13.73
N PRO A 467 60.18 -12.01 -12.43
CA PRO A 467 60.21 -12.82 -11.19
C PRO A 467 59.04 -12.53 -10.21
N GLY A 468 59.02 -13.31 -9.13
CA GLY A 468 57.98 -13.38 -8.11
C GLY A 468 57.80 -12.13 -7.25
N ILE A 469 56.57 -11.99 -6.75
CA ILE A 469 56.23 -11.16 -5.60
C ILE A 469 55.94 -12.13 -4.44
N GLN A 470 56.78 -12.06 -3.42
CA GLN A 470 56.55 -12.67 -2.11
C GLN A 470 55.51 -11.86 -1.35
N VAL A 471 54.54 -12.55 -0.76
CA VAL A 471 53.72 -12.02 0.34
C VAL A 471 54.26 -12.63 1.62
N THR A 472 54.73 -11.79 2.54
CA THR A 472 55.03 -12.17 3.92
C THR A 472 53.99 -11.57 4.85
N TRP A 473 53.37 -12.48 5.62
CA TRP A 473 52.63 -12.37 6.89
C TRP A 473 51.75 -11.14 7.15
#